data_AF-A0A2A5M6P4-F1
#
_entry.id   AF-A0A2A5M6P4-F1
#
_cell.length_a   1.000
_cell.length_b   1.000
_cell.length_c   1.000
_cell.angle_alpha   90.00
_cell.angle_beta   90.00
_cell.angle_gamma   90.00
#
_symmetry.space_group_name_H-M   'P 1'
#
loop_
_entity.id
_entity.type
_entity.pdbx_description
1 polymer ?
#
loop_
_entity_poly.entity_id
_entity_poly.type
_entity_poly.pdbx_seq_one_letter_code
_entity_poly.pdbx_strand_id
1 'polypeptide(L)'
;MIGDMNELLLKSVEVLPPLPDTVSKLRKYVNEANSNIETMKVAEIISSDPLMTAKLLQLANSPYYGFTREITTINQVITLLGVGNIINI
;
A
#
# COMPACT_ATOMS: atom_id res chain seq x y z
N MET A 1 27.95 -8.35 -15.25
CA MET A 1 27.58 -7.20 -16.10
C MET A 1 27.13 -6.05 -15.21
N ILE A 2 27.26 -4.79 -15.64
CA ILE A 2 26.70 -3.64 -14.89
C ILE A 2 25.18 -3.70 -15.09
N GLY A 3 24.42 -4.15 -14.09
CA GLY A 3 22.95 -4.25 -14.14
C GLY A 3 22.37 -5.51 -13.50
N ASP A 4 23.12 -6.62 -13.49
CA ASP A 4 22.64 -7.93 -13.01
C ASP A 4 22.12 -7.87 -11.56
N MET A 5 22.78 -7.08 -10.70
CA MET A 5 22.37 -6.91 -9.30
C MET A 5 21.01 -6.22 -9.16
N ASN A 6 20.70 -5.23 -10.02
CA ASN A 6 19.42 -4.51 -9.95
C ASN A 6 18.25 -5.42 -10.33
N GLU A 7 18.42 -6.28 -11.34
CA GLU A 7 17.40 -7.25 -11.72
C GLU A 7 17.17 -8.30 -10.63
N LEU A 8 18.23 -8.77 -9.99
CA LEU A 8 18.12 -9.70 -8.85
C LEU A 8 17.39 -9.06 -7.68
N LEU A 9 17.72 -7.80 -7.35
CA LEU A 9 17.03 -7.05 -6.30
C LEU A 9 15.55 -6.82 -6.65
N LEU A 10 15.24 -6.43 -7.88
CA LEU A 10 13.87 -6.23 -8.33
C LEU A 10 13.03 -7.50 -8.18
N LYS A 11 13.58 -8.65 -8.60
CA LYS A 11 12.92 -9.96 -8.41
C LYS A 11 12.68 -10.30 -6.95
N SER A 12 13.63 -9.94 -6.07
CA SER A 12 13.51 -10.22 -4.63
C SER A 12 12.38 -9.43 -3.94
N VAL A 13 11.90 -8.35 -4.56
CA VAL A 13 10.84 -7.48 -4.02
C VAL A 13 9.53 -7.56 -4.83
N GLU A 14 9.37 -8.54 -5.72
CA GLU A 14 8.11 -8.75 -6.44
C GLU A 14 6.93 -8.98 -5.49
N VAL A 15 7.19 -9.60 -4.33
CA VAL A 15 6.22 -9.80 -3.27
C VAL A 15 6.74 -9.19 -1.98
N LEU A 16 6.23 -8.01 -1.64
CA LEU A 16 6.47 -7.36 -0.35
C LEU A 16 5.28 -7.63 0.59
N PRO A 17 5.45 -8.46 1.63
CA PRO A 17 4.39 -8.66 2.62
C PRO A 17 4.29 -7.43 3.54
N PRO A 18 3.10 -7.14 4.09
CA PRO A 18 2.95 -6.14 5.15
C PRO A 18 3.73 -6.53 6.40
N LEU A 19 4.10 -5.54 7.22
CA LEU A 19 4.60 -5.81 8.56
C LEU A 19 3.50 -6.46 9.41
N PRO A 20 3.84 -7.42 10.30
CA PRO A 20 2.86 -8.08 11.17
C PRO A 20 2.05 -7.09 12.03
N ASP A 21 2.68 -6.00 12.46
CA ASP A 21 2.04 -4.94 13.24
C ASP A 21 1.02 -4.14 12.42
N THR A 22 1.29 -3.89 11.13
CA THR A 22 0.36 -3.25 10.20
C THR A 22 -0.92 -4.07 10.06
N VAL A 23 -0.78 -5.39 9.84
CA VAL A 23 -1.93 -6.31 9.75
C VAL A 23 -2.74 -6.30 11.03
N SER A 24 -2.06 -6.34 12.18
CA SER A 24 -2.70 -6.37 13.50
C SER A 24 -3.47 -5.07 13.79
N LYS A 25 -2.84 -3.91 13.54
CA LYS A 25 -3.45 -2.59 13.72
C LYS A 25 -4.62 -2.35 12.78
N LEU A 26 -4.46 -2.68 11.50
CA LEU A 26 -5.51 -2.50 10.50
C LEU A 26 -6.71 -3.39 10.81
N ARG A 27 -6.48 -4.67 11.14
CA ARG A 27 -7.55 -5.60 11.51
C ARG A 27 -8.30 -5.14 12.76
N LYS A 28 -7.57 -4.73 13.80
CA LYS A 28 -8.18 -4.20 15.02
C LYS A 28 -9.06 -2.99 14.70
N TYR A 29 -8.54 -2.05 13.93
CA TYR A 29 -9.26 -0.84 13.56
C TYR A 29 -10.53 -1.13 12.73
N VAL A 30 -10.44 -1.99 11.71
CA VAL A 30 -11.59 -2.38 10.88
C VAL A 30 -12.68 -3.05 11.72
N ASN A 31 -12.30 -3.92 12.66
CA ASN A 31 -13.24 -4.57 13.57
C ASN A 31 -13.95 -3.57 14.50
N GLU A 32 -13.25 -2.54 14.99
CA GLU A 32 -13.79 -1.51 15.88
C GLU A 32 -14.66 -0.50 15.13
N ALA A 33 -14.26 -0.10 13.92
CA ALA A 33 -14.95 0.91 13.12
C ALA A 33 -16.24 0.39 12.45
N ASN A 34 -16.36 -0.93 12.27
CA ASN A 34 -17.47 -1.57 11.55
C ASN A 34 -17.71 -0.94 10.17
N SER A 35 -18.78 -0.15 10.00
CA SER A 35 -19.10 0.54 8.74
C SER A 35 -18.55 1.96 8.61
N ASN A 36 -18.01 2.54 9.69
CA ASN A 36 -17.58 3.94 9.76
C ASN A 36 -16.05 4.04 9.70
N ILE A 37 -15.44 3.53 8.63
CA ILE A 37 -13.99 3.57 8.47
C ILE A 37 -13.54 4.98 8.06
N GLU A 38 -12.70 5.58 8.90
CA GLU A 38 -12.03 6.86 8.64
C GLU A 38 -10.76 6.64 7.83
N THR A 39 -10.69 7.26 6.65
CA THR A 39 -9.55 7.16 5.74
C THR A 39 -8.24 7.65 6.37
N MET A 40 -8.30 8.67 7.22
CA MET A 40 -7.13 9.23 7.89
C MET A 40 -6.46 8.21 8.82
N LYS A 41 -7.24 7.37 9.51
CA LYS A 41 -6.67 6.36 10.41
C LYS A 41 -6.01 5.22 9.64
N VAL A 42 -6.61 4.82 8.50
CA VAL A 42 -5.98 3.88 7.56
C VAL A 42 -4.67 4.46 7.03
N ALA A 43 -4.65 5.73 6.63
CA ALA A 43 -3.46 6.41 6.13
C ALA A 43 -2.32 6.40 7.16
N GLU A 44 -2.62 6.68 8.43
CA GLU A 44 -1.63 6.66 9.52
C GLU A 44 -0.99 5.29 9.72
N ILE A 45 -1.81 4.23 9.72
CA ILE A 45 -1.33 2.84 9.87
C ILE A 45 -0.43 2.47 8.70
N ILE A 46 -0.86 2.73 7.47
CA ILE A 46 -0.13 2.37 6.25
C ILE A 46 1.15 3.20 6.08
N SER A 47 1.12 4.49 6.43
CA SER A 47 2.28 5.38 6.29
C SER A 47 3.45 4.99 7.20
N SER A 48 3.19 4.17 8.23
CA SER A 48 4.23 3.63 9.12
C SER A 48 4.88 2.35 8.56
N ASP A 49 4.37 1.80 7.45
CA ASP A 49 4.84 0.56 6.83
C ASP A 49 5.46 0.86 5.44
N PRO A 50 6.79 0.82 5.31
CA PRO A 50 7.46 1.06 4.03
C PRO A 50 7.11 0.03 2.95
N LEU A 51 6.87 -1.22 3.33
CA LEU A 51 6.57 -2.32 2.39
C LEU A 51 5.20 -2.09 1.75
N MET A 52 4.20 -1.77 2.59
CA MET A 52 2.86 -1.43 2.12
C MET A 52 2.85 -0.11 1.34
N THR A 53 3.58 0.89 1.80
CA THR A 53 3.71 2.17 1.08
C THR A 53 4.25 1.95 -0.33
N ALA A 54 5.32 1.17 -0.49
CA ALA A 54 5.89 0.86 -1.79
C ALA A 54 4.90 0.09 -2.69
N LYS A 55 4.29 -0.99 -2.17
CA LYS A 55 3.33 -1.84 -2.91
C LYS A 55 2.10 -1.05 -3.37
N LEU A 56 1.54 -0.21 -2.49
CA LEU A 56 0.34 0.56 -2.82
C LEU A 56 0.62 1.71 -3.79
N LEU A 57 1.77 2.39 -3.67
CA LEU A 57 2.19 3.40 -4.65
C LEU A 57 2.46 2.77 -6.02
N GLN A 58 3.09 1.59 -6.06
CA GLN A 58 3.30 0.85 -7.30
C GLN A 58 1.97 0.50 -7.98
N LEU A 59 1.00 0.00 -7.20
CA LEU A 59 -0.33 -0.35 -7.71
C LEU A 59 -1.10 0.88 -8.18
N ALA A 60 -1.11 1.96 -7.40
CA ALA A 60 -1.81 3.21 -7.73
C ALA A 60 -1.25 3.87 -9.00
N ASN A 61 0.06 3.75 -9.23
CA ASN A 61 0.71 4.26 -10.45
C ASN A 61 0.70 3.26 -11.61
N SER A 62 0.09 2.08 -11.45
CA SER A 62 -0.03 1.12 -12.54
C SER A 62 -0.91 1.68 -13.68
N PRO A 63 -0.65 1.29 -14.94
CA PRO A 63 -1.45 1.76 -16.08
C PRO A 63 -2.96 1.49 -15.94
N TYR A 64 -3.33 0.50 -15.12
CA TYR A 64 -4.72 0.12 -14.85
C TYR A 64 -5.58 1.29 -14.34
N TYR A 65 -5.01 2.18 -13.53
CA TYR A 65 -5.74 3.30 -12.94
C TYR A 65 -5.63 4.61 -13.72
N GLY A 66 -4.76 4.71 -14.73
CA GLY A 66 -4.65 5.90 -15.59
C GLY A 66 -3.93 7.11 -14.99
N PHE A 67 -3.27 6.97 -13.84
CA PHE A 67 -2.53 8.05 -13.13
C PHE A 67 -1.03 7.75 -12.99
N THR A 68 -0.42 7.20 -14.04
CA THR A 68 0.97 6.72 -14.00
C THR A 68 1.96 7.85 -13.70
N ARG A 69 2.70 7.70 -12.59
CA ARG A 69 3.70 8.65 -12.04
C ARG A 69 3.09 9.93 -11.43
N GLU A 70 1.78 9.96 -11.21
CA GLU A 70 1.09 11.12 -10.61
C GLU A 70 0.82 10.92 -9.10
N ILE A 71 0.70 9.67 -8.65
CA ILE A 71 0.34 9.36 -7.26
C ILE A 71 1.58 9.31 -6.39
N THR A 72 1.67 10.22 -5.41
CA THR A 72 2.88 10.41 -4.57
C THR A 72 2.59 10.33 -3.07
N THR A 73 1.32 10.28 -2.66
CA THR A 73 0.92 10.27 -1.23
C THR A 73 -0.06 9.14 -0.91
N ILE A 74 -0.05 8.67 0.33
CA ILE A 74 -0.98 7.62 0.80
C ILE A 74 -2.45 8.09 0.76
N ASN A 75 -2.71 9.38 0.99
CA ASN A 75 -4.08 9.92 0.88
C ASN A 75 -4.62 9.82 -0.56
N GLN A 76 -3.78 10.10 -1.56
CA GLN A 76 -4.15 9.90 -2.97
C GLN A 76 -4.37 8.41 -3.29
N VAL A 77 -3.50 7.53 -2.78
CA VAL A 77 -3.68 6.07 -2.90
C VAL A 77 -5.03 5.64 -2.34
N ILE A 78 -5.39 6.06 -1.13
CA ILE A 78 -6.68 5.71 -0.51
C ILE A 78 -7.85 6.25 -1.32
N THR A 79 -7.74 7.46 -1.86
CA THR A 79 -8.76 8.07 -2.71
C THR A 79 -8.98 7.28 -4.01
N LEU A 80 -7.89 6.79 -4.61
CA LEU A 80 -7.93 6.08 -5.89
C LEU A 80 -8.33 4.61 -5.75
N LEU A 81 -7.74 3.89 -4.78
CA LEU A 81 -7.95 2.45 -4.60
C LEU A 81 -9.18 2.16 -3.74
N GLY A 82 -9.54 3.07 -2.84
CA GLY A 82 -10.55 2.83 -1.81
C GLY A 82 -10.04 1.93 -0.67
N VAL A 83 -10.59 2.14 0.52
CA VAL A 83 -10.20 1.42 1.74
C VAL A 83 -10.44 -0.10 1.63
N GLY A 84 -11.51 -0.52 0.96
CA GLY A 84 -11.84 -1.93 0.79
C GLY A 84 -10.76 -2.71 0.05
N ASN A 85 -10.20 -2.13 -1.03
CA ASN A 85 -9.09 -2.76 -1.75
C ASN A 85 -7.82 -2.80 -0.88
N ILE A 86 -7.53 -1.74 -0.12
CA ILE A 86 -6.36 -1.68 0.77
C ILE A 86 -6.39 -2.79 1.84
N ILE A 87 -7.56 -3.11 2.38
CA ILE A 87 -7.72 -4.18 3.39
C ILE A 87 -7.47 -5.58 2.78
N ASN A 88 -7.68 -5.75 1.47
CA ASN A 88 -7.59 -7.02 0.77
C ASN A 88 -6.22 -7.31 0.11
N ILE A 89 -5.27 -6.37 0.20
CA ILE A 89 -3.92 -6.43 -0.40
C ILE A 89 -2.90 -7.06 0.55
#